data_AF-A0A067S3Z0-F1
#
_entry.id   AF-A0A067S3Z0-F1
#
_cell.length_a   1.000
_cell.length_b   1.000
_cell.length_c   1.000
_cell.angle_alpha   90.00
_cell.angle_beta   90.00
_cell.angle_gamma   90.00
#
_symmetry.space_group_name_H-M   'P 1'
#
loop_
_entity.id
_entity.type
_entity.pdbx_description
1 polymer ?
#
loop_
_entity_poly.entity_id
_entity_poly.type
_entity_poly.pdbx_seq_one_letter_code
_entity_poly.pdbx_strand_id
1 'polypeptide(L)' 'FAGLRLEFLVGEQRLYSAAVANGTKNETVKDIVRRYFKRFPPELDHTTNPTEAHLAGVDDALPDPEP' A
#
# COMPACT_ATOMS: atom_id res chain seq x y z
N PHE A 1 1.77 -6.91 -11.49
CA PHE A 1 1.49 -5.49 -11.16
C PHE A 1 2.07 -4.62 -12.26
N ALA A 2 1.39 -3.53 -12.63
CA ALA A 2 1.86 -2.55 -13.61
C ALA A 2 1.52 -1.13 -13.13
N GLY A 3 2.21 -0.12 -13.66
CA GLY A 3 2.03 1.29 -13.30
C GLY A 3 2.24 1.56 -11.82
N LEU A 4 1.38 2.41 -11.24
CA LEU A 4 1.48 2.90 -9.87
C LEU A 4 1.45 1.78 -8.81
N ARG A 5 0.73 0.68 -9.08
CA ARG A 5 0.71 -0.49 -8.18
C ARG A 5 2.08 -1.18 -8.12
N LEU A 6 2.78 -1.26 -9.24
CA LEU A 6 4.13 -1.83 -9.27
C LEU A 6 5.13 -0.90 -8.58
N GLU A 7 5.05 0.40 -8.84
CA GLU A 7 5.93 1.40 -8.21
C GLU A 7 5.78 1.40 -6.68
N PHE A 8 4.55 1.31 -6.17
CA PHE A 8 4.29 1.17 -4.74
C PHE A 8 4.97 -0.08 -4.15
N LEU A 9 4.75 -1.25 -4.76
CA LEU A 9 5.30 -2.51 -4.24
C LEU A 9 6.83 -2.57 -4.31
N VAL A 10 7.43 -1.97 -5.34
CA VAL A 10 8.88 -1.84 -5.44
C VAL A 10 9.41 -0.91 -4.35
N GLY A 11 8.71 0.17 -4.03
CA GLY A 11 9.04 1.06 -2.90
C GLY A 11 9.02 0.33 -1.55
N GLU A 12 8.01 -0.50 -1.32
CA GLU A 12 7.85 -1.26 -0.07
C GLU A 12 8.79 -2.48 0.04
N GLN A 13 9.45 -2.89 -1.05
CA GLN A 13 10.31 -4.08 -1.07
C GLN A 13 11.42 -4.01 -0.02
N ARG A 14 12.06 -2.84 0.16
CA ARG A 14 13.13 -2.68 1.16
C ARG A 14 12.60 -2.84 2.58
N LEU A 15 11.42 -2.29 2.87
CA LEU A 15 10.76 -2.41 4.16
C LEU A 15 10.42 -3.87 4.46
N TYR A 16 9.84 -4.56 3.48
CA TYR A 16 9.51 -5.98 3.57
C TYR A 16 10.75 -6.84 3.82
N SER A 17 11.84 -6.63 3.05
CA SER A 17 13.09 -7.38 3.23
C SER A 17 13.68 -7.19 4.64
N ALA A 18 13.66 -5.96 5.17
CA ALA A 18 14.10 -5.69 6.53
C ALA A 18 13.20 -6.38 7.58
N ALA A 19 11.89 -6.38 7.37
CA ALA A 19 10.94 -7.03 8.27
C ALA A 19 11.05 -8.56 8.28
N VAL A 20 11.40 -9.17 7.14
CA VAL A 20 11.70 -10.60 7.08
C VAL A 20 12.95 -10.92 7.90
N ALA A 21 14.01 -10.12 7.79
CA ALA A 21 15.23 -10.31 8.57
C ALA A 21 15.01 -10.11 10.09
N ASN A 22 14.13 -9.19 10.46
CA ASN A 22 13.85 -8.84 11.86
C ASN A 22 12.71 -9.68 12.49
N GLY A 23 12.09 -10.60 11.75
CA GLY A 23 10.97 -11.42 12.24
C GLY A 23 9.64 -10.67 12.38
N THR A 24 9.55 -9.41 11.94
CA THR A 24 8.35 -8.56 12.01
C THR A 24 7.49 -8.59 10.75
N LYS A 25 7.76 -9.54 9.83
CA LYS A 25 7.11 -9.68 8.52
C LYS A 25 5.59 -9.48 8.56
N ASN A 26 4.89 -10.12 9.50
CA ASN A 26 3.42 -10.11 9.51
C ASN A 26 2.87 -8.71 9.80
N GLU A 27 3.46 -7.97 10.74
CA GLU A 27 3.04 -6.60 11.06
C GLU A 27 3.35 -5.65 9.92
N THR A 28 4.55 -5.78 9.33
CA THR A 28 4.92 -4.99 8.16
C THR A 28 4.02 -5.27 6.96
N VAL A 29 3.66 -6.53 6.70
CA VAL A 29 2.73 -6.88 5.61
C VAL A 29 1.36 -6.29 5.86
N LYS A 30 0.83 -6.33 7.10
CA LYS A 30 -0.46 -5.69 7.43
C LYS A 30 -0.43 -4.20 7.12
N ASP A 31 0.65 -3.52 7.50
CA ASP A 31 0.78 -2.09 7.25
C ASP A 31 0.94 -1.75 5.76
N ILE A 32 1.74 -2.53 5.02
CA ILE A 32 1.86 -2.41 3.55
C ILE A 32 0.50 -2.62 2.88
N VAL A 33 -0.25 -3.65 3.28
CA VAL A 33 -1.57 -3.97 2.69
C VAL A 33 -2.59 -2.88 3.02
N ARG A 34 -2.57 -2.34 4.25
CA ARG A 34 -3.40 -1.21 4.66
C ARG A 34 -3.15 0.01 3.78
N ARG A 35 -1.88 0.41 3.62
CA ARG A 35 -1.48 1.53 2.74
C ARG A 35 -1.81 1.26 1.27
N TYR A 36 -1.64 0.01 0.83
CA TYR A 36 -2.02 -0.40 -0.52
C TYR A 36 -3.51 -0.21 -0.77
N PHE A 37 -4.39 -0.68 0.11
CA PHE A 37 -5.84 -0.54 -0.09
C PHE A 37 -6.34 0.91 0.04
N LYS A 38 -5.66 1.75 0.84
CA LYS A 38 -5.95 3.20 0.85
C LYS A 38 -5.71 3.86 -0.50
N ARG A 39 -4.64 3.47 -1.20
CA ARG A 39 -4.25 4.01 -2.52
C ARG A 39 -4.96 3.31 -3.69
N PHE A 40 -5.29 2.03 -3.52
CA PHE A 40 -5.86 1.14 -4.52
C PHE A 40 -7.08 0.42 -3.93
N PRO A 41 -8.24 1.11 -3.82
CA PRO A 41 -9.44 0.51 -3.28
C PRO A 41 -9.82 -0.76 -4.06
N PRO A 42 -10.37 -1.79 -3.39
CA PRO A 42 -10.74 -3.05 -4.03
C PRO A 42 -11.87 -2.89 -5.06
N GLU A 43 -12.64 -1.80 -4.98
CA GLU A 43 -13.65 -1.41 -5.94
C GLU A 43 -13.07 -0.84 -7.24
N LEU A 44 -11.78 -0.48 -7.25
CA LEU A 44 -11.08 0.03 -8.42
C LEU A 44 -10.62 -1.13 -9.31
N ASP A 45 -11.01 -1.08 -10.58
CA ASP A 45 -10.62 -2.09 -11.56
C ASP A 45 -9.09 -2.27 -11.63
N HIS A 46 -8.65 -3.51 -11.80
CA HIS A 46 -7.24 -3.89 -11.76
C HIS A 46 -6.44 -3.33 -12.96
N THR A 47 -7.11 -2.90 -14.02
CA THR A 47 -6.51 -2.28 -15.21
C THR A 47 -6.51 -0.76 -15.14
N THR A 48 -7.29 -0.17 -14.24
CA THR A 48 -7.41 1.28 -14.08
C THR A 48 -6.50 1.76 -12.95
N ASN A 49 -5.71 2.80 -13.21
CA ASN A 49 -4.93 3.45 -12.16
C ASN A 49 -5.82 4.41 -11.36
N PRO A 50 -5.60 4.55 -10.04
CA PRO A 50 -6.26 5.60 -9.27
C PRO A 50 -5.89 6.95 -9.86
N THR A 51 -6.84 7.89 -9.82
CA THR A 51 -6.59 9.26 -10.27
C THR A 51 -5.60 9.97 -9.35
N GLU A 52 -4.82 10.92 -9.88
CA GLU A 52 -3.92 11.73 -9.06
C GLU A 52 -4.65 12.46 -7.92
N ALA A 53 -5.90 12.88 -8.16
CA ALA A 53 -6.74 13.49 -7.13
C ALA A 53 -7.07 12.53 -5.97
N HIS A 54 -7.25 11.23 -6.25
CA HIS A 54 -7.43 10.22 -5.21
C HIS A 54 -6.13 10.04 -4.42
N LEU A 55 -5.00 9.88 -5.12
CA LEU A 55 -3.71 9.67 -4.48
C LEU A 55 -3.25 10.86 -3.63
N ALA A 56 -3.54 12.09 -4.05
CA ALA A 56 -3.23 13.30 -3.28
C ALA A 56 -4.04 13.41 -1.98
N GLY A 57 -5.20 12.77 -1.91
CA GLY A 57 -6.04 12.70 -0.72
C GLY A 57 -5.73 11.51 0.19
N VAL A 58 -4.85 10.60 -0.22
CA VAL A 58 -4.49 9.42 0.57
C VAL A 58 -3.34 9.76 1.49
N ASP A 59 -3.61 9.71 2.80
CA ASP A 59 -2.58 9.80 3.83
C ASP A 59 -2.27 8.39 4.37
N ASP A 60 -1.09 7.91 4.03
CA ASP A 60 -0.55 6.62 4.48
C ASP A 60 -0.22 6.57 5.96
N ALA A 61 0.02 7.74 6.59
CA ALA A 61 0.39 7.85 7.99
C ALA A 61 -0.82 7.86 8.93
N LEU A 62 -2.01 8.22 8.43
CA LEU A 62 -3.23 8.18 9.24
C LEU A 62 -3.61 6.72 9.59
N PRO A 63 -4.03 6.42 10.84
CA PRO A 63 -4.73 5.18 11.17
C PRO A 63 -5.99 5.02 10.30
N ASP A 64 -6.47 3.79 10.13
CA ASP A 64 -7.83 3.61 9.61
C ASP A 64 -8.84 3.96 10.71
N PRO A 65 -9.94 4.66 10.38
CA PRO A 65 -10.98 4.96 11.35
C PRO A 65 -11.59 3.66 11.88
N GLU A 66 -11.74 3.56 13.20
CA GLU A 66 -12.42 2.43 13.84
C GLU A 66 -13.92 2.47 13.50
N PRO A 67 -14.54 1.34 13.08
CA PRO A 67 -15.97 1.25 12.80
C PRO A 67 -16.85 1.26 14.05
#